data_AF-A0A7W1B796-F1
#
_entry.id   AF-A0A7W1B796-F1
#
_cell.length_a   1.000
_cell.length_b   1.000
_cell.length_c   1.000
_cell.angle_alpha   90.00
_cell.angle_beta   90.00
_cell.angle_gamma   90.00
#
_symmetry.space_group_name_H-M   'P 1'
#
loop_
_entity.id
_entity.type
_entity.pdbx_description
1 polymer ?
#
loop_
_entity_poly.entity_id
_entity_poly.type
_entity_poly.pdbx_seq_one_letter_code
_entity_poly.pdbx_strand_id
1 'polypeptide(L)'
;MTSGRQPAELVETGLLTNPVHVLDLSFILPLQVLAGVTLWRGKARGYLLAPAILAFVTLMAGSIAFLVVMMVRHGVSSGGAAVAIAMAALAAAAFLLLAWMRRSVRA
;
A
#
# COMPACT_ATOMS: atom_id res chain seq x y z
N MET A 1 23.21 7.71 11.17
CA MET A 1 23.39 7.25 12.56
C MET A 1 22.12 7.58 13.32
N THR A 2 21.21 6.61 13.43
CA THR A 2 19.93 6.80 14.14
C THR A 2 20.22 6.82 15.64
N SER A 3 19.78 7.88 16.31
CA SER A 3 19.71 7.90 17.78
C SER A 3 19.00 6.61 18.20
N GLY A 4 19.60 5.79 19.07
CA GLY A 4 19.10 4.46 19.48
C GLY A 4 17.79 4.46 20.26
N ARG A 5 16.88 5.40 20.00
CA ARG A 5 15.50 5.38 20.47
C ARG A 5 14.68 4.50 19.56
N GLN A 6 14.21 3.41 20.13
CA GLN A 6 13.21 2.55 19.52
C GLN A 6 11.92 3.38 19.28
N PRO A 7 11.27 3.26 18.11
CA PRO A 7 9.99 3.92 17.83
C PRO A 7 8.96 3.64 18.93
N ALA A 8 8.20 4.66 19.34
CA ALA A 8 7.27 4.58 20.47
C ALA A 8 6.31 3.38 20.38
N GLU A 9 5.79 3.07 19.19
CA GLU A 9 4.90 1.92 18.95
C GLU A 9 5.55 0.56 19.30
N LEU A 10 6.85 0.40 19.08
CA LEU A 10 7.56 -0.85 19.38
C LEU A 10 7.85 -0.99 20.88
N VAL A 11 8.01 0.14 21.58
CA VAL A 11 8.18 0.17 23.04
C VAL A 11 6.86 -0.16 23.74
N GLU A 12 5.74 0.37 23.25
CA GLU A 12 4.41 0.11 23.83
C GLU A 12 3.92 -1.32 23.61
N THR A 13 4.24 -1.91 22.46
CA THR A 13 3.80 -3.28 22.13
C THR A 13 4.76 -4.36 22.62
N GLY A 14 6.00 -4.01 22.98
CA GLY A 14 7.06 -4.97 23.31
C GLY A 14 7.47 -5.87 22.13
N LEU A 15 6.97 -5.60 20.92
CA LEU A 15 7.23 -6.38 19.72
C LEU A 15 8.47 -5.85 18.99
N LEU A 16 9.19 -6.77 18.34
CA LEU A 16 10.36 -6.43 17.52
C LEU A 16 9.99 -5.73 16.21
N THR A 17 8.74 -5.90 15.75
CA THR A 17 8.27 -5.39 14.47
C THR A 17 6.84 -4.85 14.59
N ASN A 18 6.47 -3.96 13.67
CA ASN A 18 5.10 -3.50 13.57
C ASN A 18 4.21 -4.67 13.06
N PRO A 19 3.10 -5.01 13.73
CA PRO A 19 2.24 -6.13 13.34
C PRO A 19 1.62 -5.95 11.94
N VAL A 20 1.36 -4.72 11.51
CA VAL A 20 0.88 -4.41 10.15
C VAL A 20 1.94 -4.80 9.12
N HIS A 21 3.22 -4.58 9.42
CA HIS A 21 4.32 -4.99 8.56
C HIS A 21 4.36 -6.52 8.36
N VAL A 22 4.10 -7.28 9.42
CA VAL A 22 4.04 -8.76 9.34
C VAL A 22 2.83 -9.21 8.53
N LEU A 23 1.67 -8.57 8.71
CA LEU A 23 0.46 -8.83 7.94
C LEU A 23 0.69 -8.61 6.44
N ASP A 24 1.35 -7.50 6.09
CA ASP A 24 1.61 -7.13 4.70
C ASP A 24 2.51 -8.14 3.99
N LEU A 25 3.61 -8.53 4.64
CA LEU A 25 4.56 -9.51 4.11
C LEU A 25 3.96 -10.92 4.03
N SER A 26 3.17 -11.33 5.02
CA SER A 26 2.71 -12.72 5.15
C SER A 26 1.46 -13.02 4.32
N PHE A 27 0.59 -12.03 4.08
CA PHE A 27 -0.70 -12.25 3.45
C PHE A 27 -0.94 -11.34 2.23
N ILE A 28 -0.74 -10.04 2.39
CA ILE A 28 -1.10 -9.07 1.36
C ILE A 28 -0.21 -9.24 0.12
N LEU A 29 1.12 -9.30 0.27
CA LEU A 29 2.04 -9.48 -0.85
C LEU A 29 1.83 -10.80 -1.59
N PRO A 30 1.74 -11.97 -0.93
CA PRO A 30 1.39 -13.22 -1.60
C PRO A 30 0.07 -13.14 -2.37
N LEU A 31 -0.94 -12.46 -1.82
CA LEU A 31 -2.23 -12.28 -2.48
C LEU A 31 -2.14 -11.37 -3.71
N GLN A 32 -1.33 -10.30 -3.65
CA GLN A 32 -1.04 -9.44 -4.80
C GLN A 32 -0.36 -10.23 -5.93
N VAL A 33 0.64 -11.05 -5.60
CA VAL A 33 1.32 -11.92 -6.57
C VAL A 33 0.33 -12.91 -7.18
N LEU A 34 -0.50 -13.54 -6.35
CA LEU A 34 -1.52 -14.48 -6.82
C LEU A 34 -2.53 -13.80 -7.76
N ALA A 35 -2.99 -12.59 -7.42
CA ALA A 35 -3.89 -11.80 -8.28
C ALA A 35 -3.23 -11.50 -9.63
N GLY A 36 -1.97 -11.03 -9.63
CA GLY A 36 -1.22 -10.76 -10.85
C GLY A 36 -1.01 -12.00 -11.72
N VAL A 37 -0.58 -13.12 -11.13
CA VAL A 37 -0.34 -14.38 -11.86
C VAL A 37 -1.65 -14.97 -12.41
N THR A 38 -2.74 -14.92 -11.65
CA THR A 38 -4.04 -15.44 -12.11
C THR A 38 -4.64 -14.59 -13.21
N LEU A 39 -4.47 -13.27 -13.16
CA LEU A 39 -4.87 -12.35 -14.22
C LEU A 39 -4.02 -12.56 -15.48
N TRP A 40 -2.69 -12.70 -15.36
CA TRP A 40 -1.81 -12.97 -16.50
C TRP A 40 -2.11 -14.32 -17.18
N ARG A 41 -2.51 -15.33 -16.40
CA ARG A 41 -2.94 -16.63 -16.94
C ARG A 41 -4.36 -16.64 -17.52
N GLY A 42 -5.04 -15.49 -17.61
CA GLY A 42 -6.39 -15.37 -18.18
C GLY A 42 -7.47 -16.10 -17.38
N LYS A 43 -7.24 -16.41 -16.09
CA LYS A 43 -8.22 -17.15 -15.28
C LYS A 43 -9.33 -16.22 -14.81
N ALA A 44 -10.59 -16.65 -14.90
CA ALA A 44 -11.76 -15.87 -14.47
C ALA A 44 -11.66 -15.34 -13.02
N ARG A 45 -11.05 -16.10 -12.11
CA ARG A 45 -10.81 -15.68 -10.71
C ARG A 45 -9.87 -14.48 -10.59
N GLY A 46 -8.92 -14.32 -11.52
CA GLY A 46 -8.00 -13.18 -11.55
C GLY A 46 -8.74 -11.86 -11.80
N TYR A 47 -9.80 -11.89 -12.62
CA TYR A 47 -10.65 -10.72 -12.88
C TYR A 47 -11.52 -10.30 -11.70
N LEU A 48 -11.76 -11.20 -10.72
CA LEU A 48 -12.44 -10.89 -9.46
C LEU A 48 -11.46 -10.39 -8.38
N LEU A 49 -10.28 -11.00 -8.30
CA LEU A 49 -9.30 -10.69 -7.24
C LEU A 49 -8.49 -9.42 -7.51
N ALA A 50 -8.07 -9.20 -8.77
CA ALA A 50 -7.30 -8.02 -9.15
C ALA A 50 -7.97 -6.67 -8.81
N PRO A 51 -9.28 -6.43 -9.08
CA PRO A 51 -9.87 -5.13 -8.79
C PRO A 51 -10.01 -4.88 -7.29
N ALA A 52 -10.24 -5.92 -6.48
CA ALA A 52 -10.26 -5.81 -5.02
C ALA A 52 -8.87 -5.42 -4.48
N ILE A 53 -7.81 -6.07 -4.98
CA ILE A 53 -6.43 -5.75 -4.62
C ILE A 53 -6.03 -4.34 -5.05
N LEU A 54 -6.37 -3.94 -6.28
CA LEU A 54 -6.09 -2.59 -6.78
C LEU A 54 -6.80 -1.52 -5.95
N ALA A 55 -8.07 -1.73 -5.60
CA ALA A 55 -8.81 -0.81 -4.74
C ALA A 55 -8.16 -0.70 -3.34
N PHE A 56 -7.75 -1.83 -2.76
CA PHE A 56 -7.03 -1.86 -1.50
C PHE A 56 -5.73 -1.05 -1.57
N VAL A 57 -4.89 -1.29 -2.59
CA VAL A 57 -3.62 -0.56 -2.77
C VAL A 57 -3.85 0.93 -2.98
N THR A 58 -4.85 1.33 -3.77
CA THR A 58 -5.20 2.75 -3.96
C THR A 58 -5.53 3.43 -2.64
N LEU A 59 -6.41 2.83 -1.83
CA LEU A 59 -6.83 3.41 -0.56
C LEU A 59 -5.70 3.43 0.46
N MET A 60 -4.97 2.32 0.59
CA MET A 60 -3.85 2.19 1.51
C MET A 60 -2.73 3.18 1.17
N ALA A 61 -2.20 3.17 -0.06
CA ALA A 61 -1.14 4.10 -0.46
C ALA A 61 -1.61 5.56 -0.40
N GLY A 62 -2.88 5.83 -0.77
CA GLY A 62 -3.46 7.17 -0.67
C GLY A 62 -3.55 7.68 0.78
N SER A 63 -3.98 6.83 1.70
CA SER A 63 -4.04 7.17 3.13
C SER A 63 -2.66 7.42 3.74
N ILE A 64 -1.66 6.60 3.40
CA ILE A 64 -0.27 6.80 3.84
C ILE A 64 0.28 8.11 3.29
N ALA A 65 0.08 8.38 2.00
CA ALA A 65 0.51 9.65 1.39
C ALA A 65 -0.10 10.84 2.12
N PHE A 66 -1.41 10.81 2.38
CA PHE A 66 -2.12 11.86 3.11
C PHE A 66 -1.58 12.04 4.54
N LEU A 67 -1.41 10.95 5.28
CA LEU A 67 -0.89 10.96 6.65
C LEU A 67 0.51 11.57 6.70
N VAL A 68 1.40 11.16 5.79
CA VAL A 68 2.77 11.69 5.74
C VAL A 68 2.77 13.18 5.39
N VAL A 69 1.91 13.62 4.47
CA VAL A 69 1.76 15.06 4.17
C VAL A 69 1.31 15.83 5.42
N MET A 70 0.36 15.30 6.19
CA MET A 70 -0.09 15.93 7.44
C MET A 70 1.02 15.96 8.50
N MET A 71 1.78 14.87 8.66
CA MET A 71 2.91 14.83 9.57
C MET A 71 3.98 15.87 9.22
N VAL A 72 4.28 16.06 7.93
CA VAL A 72 5.22 17.09 7.47
C VAL A 72 4.67 18.49 7.77
N ARG A 73 3.38 18.75 7.46
CA ARG A 73 2.74 20.05 7.72
C ARG A 73 2.69 20.43 9.19
N HIS A 74 2.56 19.44 10.07
CA HIS A 74 2.53 19.65 11.53
C HIS A 74 3.93 19.57 12.18
N GLY A 75 5.00 19.45 11.41
CA GLY A 75 6.37 19.43 11.93
C GLY A 75 6.75 18.14 12.69
N VAL A 76 5.95 17.08 12.56
CA VAL A 76 6.18 15.77 13.19
C VAL A 76 7.27 14.98 12.46
N SER A 77 7.43 15.20 11.15
CA SER A 77 8.43 14.56 10.31
C SER A 77 9.01 15.54 9.30
N SER A 78 10.33 15.72 9.27
CA SER A 78 11.01 16.62 8.33
C SER A 78 11.47 15.92 7.03
N GLY A 79 11.46 14.59 6.99
CA GLY A 79 11.98 13.78 5.87
C GLY A 79 10.90 13.05 5.04
N GLY A 80 9.61 13.26 5.32
CA GLY A 80 8.52 12.45 4.76
C GLY A 80 8.15 12.71 3.31
N ALA A 81 8.65 13.78 2.67
CA ALA A 81 8.18 14.20 1.35
C ALA A 81 8.37 13.13 0.26
N ALA A 82 9.53 12.45 0.23
CA ALA A 82 9.79 11.39 -0.74
C ALA A 82 8.82 10.20 -0.56
N VAL A 83 8.49 9.84 0.69
CA VAL A 83 7.54 8.78 1.01
C VAL A 83 6.13 9.18 0.56
N ALA A 84 5.70 10.41 0.83
CA ALA A 84 4.41 10.91 0.39
C ALA A 84 4.26 10.88 -1.14
N ILE A 85 5.29 11.32 -1.87
CA ILE A 85 5.30 11.31 -3.34
C ILE A 85 5.24 9.87 -3.87
N ALA A 86 6.06 8.97 -3.35
CA ALA A 86 6.08 7.58 -3.77
C ALA A 86 4.73 6.89 -3.54
N MET A 87 4.12 7.10 -2.37
CA MET A 87 2.81 6.53 -2.04
C MET A 87 1.68 7.14 -2.87
N ALA A 88 1.72 8.46 -3.12
CA ALA A 88 0.74 9.11 -4.01
C ALA A 88 0.83 8.59 -5.44
N ALA A 89 2.04 8.41 -5.97
CA ALA A 89 2.27 7.85 -7.30
C ALA A 89 1.77 6.40 -7.39
N LEU A 90 2.04 5.59 -6.37
CA LEU A 90 1.55 4.21 -6.30
C LEU A 90 0.01 4.16 -6.24
N ALA A 91 -0.62 5.01 -5.43
CA ALA A 91 -2.07 5.11 -5.33
C ALA A 91 -2.71 5.49 -6.68
N ALA A 92 -2.13 6.49 -7.36
CA ALA A 92 -2.58 6.94 -8.67
C ALA A 92 -2.41 5.84 -9.73
N ALA A 93 -1.27 5.16 -9.77
CA ALA A 93 -1.04 4.06 -10.70
C ALA A 93 -2.05 2.91 -10.50
N ALA A 94 -2.28 2.51 -9.24
CA ALA A 94 -3.27 1.49 -8.91
C ALA A 94 -4.70 1.91 -9.29
N PHE A 95 -5.06 3.18 -9.05
CA PHE A 95 -6.37 3.70 -9.41
C PHE A 95 -6.58 3.73 -10.92
N LEU A 96 -5.58 4.18 -11.67
CA LEU A 96 -5.63 4.23 -13.13
C LEU A 96 -5.74 2.83 -13.73
N LEU A 97 -4.98 1.86 -13.21
CA LEU A 97 -5.07 0.45 -13.60
C LEU A 97 -6.46 -0.13 -13.31
N LEU A 98 -7.03 0.16 -12.14
CA LEU A 98 -8.39 -0.25 -11.80
C LEU A 98 -9.43 0.36 -12.74
N ALA A 99 -9.33 1.66 -13.02
CA ALA A 99 -10.23 2.36 -13.92
C ALA A 99 -10.12 1.82 -15.35
N TRP A 100 -8.91 1.57 -15.83
CA TRP A 100 -8.64 0.95 -17.13
C TRP A 100 -9.24 -0.46 -17.22
N MET A 101 -8.99 -1.31 -16.22
CA MET A 101 -9.51 -2.67 -16.16
C MET A 101 -11.04 -2.70 -16.12
N ARG A 102 -11.68 -1.77 -15.40
CA ARG A 102 -13.14 -1.65 -15.38
C ARG A 102 -13.71 -1.20 -16.72
N ARG A 103 -12.97 -0.44 -17.51
CA ARG A 103 -13.38 -0.02 -18.86
C ARG A 103 -13.25 -1.17 -19.84
N SER A 104 -12.15 -1.93 -19.80
CA SER A 104 -11.91 -3.05 -20.73
C SER A 104 -12.86 -4.23 -20.55
N VAL A 105 -13.41 -4.45 -19.35
CA VAL A 105 -14.39 -5.52 -19.09
C VAL A 105 -15.83 -5.10 -19.46
N ARG A 106 -16.08 -3.79 -19.62
CA ARG A 106 -17.41 -3.25 -19.98
C ARG A 106 -17.61 -2.97 -21.48
N ALA A 107 -16.53 -3.02 -22.26
CA ALA A 107 -16.55 -2.89 -23.72
C ALA A 107 -16.69 -4.27 -24.37
#